data_AF-A0A833HEB4-F1
#
_entry.id   AF-A0A833HEB4-F1
#
_cell.length_a   1.000
_cell.length_b   1.000
_cell.length_c   1.000
_cell.angle_alpha   90.00
_cell.angle_beta   90.00
_cell.angle_gamma   90.00
#
_symmetry.space_group_name_H-M   'P 1'
#
loop_
_entity.id
_entity.type
_entity.pdbx_description
1 polymer ?
#
loop_
_entity_poly.entity_id
_entity_poly.type
_entity_poly.pdbx_seq_one_letter_code
_entity_poly.pdbx_strand_id
1 'polypeptide(L)'
;MGVSGIDSGRVGGAAAAALGLRLFAIFATVLAVLLAVSAPAHAAVKSLEPDPEAQKVLSERWKSLDELRSQLEALPAVQTAGAGTGKRRALVIGNDAYEALVPLQKAVADAGSVASTLSDLGFEVTSAENLARDPFDETLEAFYQSLEEHDVALIFYSGHGLAMEGSNYLLPVDMPMLEPDEGRKLRREAVDAGEILARLSERGVGLALVVLDACRDDPFARDGTKGGMSLKGLARMQPQKGMFVLYSAGVGQKALDRLGPDDGEPNSVFTRKFMPILATPGLPLVDIAKRTQVEVQALARKVHHTQEPAYYDQVVGQYYFQPPKPRLFGIAIGIDDYIGYKLAGAVNDADVVADAVRALGAEKVVALRNADARLQFIDYVWADMLADARPGDTIVLTYSGVSGQRPAPAGSDEEDGKDEFLVLSGGNVLDAKGDPASVAPDAVLSDDDLTRWMEAAAEKNVNVVLLVDGCHGAGLLDRPFANVSFLGASAEDELVLEYTVEGRKHGLASVAFAYGIGGYADYNSDGYLTQRELFAYVARQVLNAAGLEQTPQFLPALGIDAGDMPLFRLAAPAAAKAEAASGTTEPTR
;
A
#
# COMPACT_ATOMS: atom_id res chain seq x y z
N MET A 1 -59.39 -53.56 2.28
CA MET A 1 -59.59 -53.70 3.75
C MET A 1 -58.83 -52.55 4.41
N GLY A 2 -59.54 -51.74 5.21
CA GLY A 2 -59.04 -50.48 5.82
C GLY A 2 -57.76 -50.67 6.64
N VAL A 3 -56.82 -49.73 6.71
CA VAL A 3 -56.89 -48.29 7.07
C VAL A 3 -57.43 -48.05 8.48
N SER A 4 -56.49 -47.97 9.43
CA SER A 4 -56.53 -47.28 10.73
C SER A 4 -55.09 -47.25 11.27
N GLY A 5 -54.47 -46.17 11.72
CA GLY A 5 -54.87 -44.78 11.93
C GLY A 5 -53.96 -44.18 13.02
N ILE A 6 -53.47 -42.96 12.76
CA ILE A 6 -53.20 -41.87 13.73
C ILE A 6 -51.95 -42.06 14.64
N ASP A 7 -51.06 -41.11 14.91
CA ASP A 7 -50.72 -39.75 14.44
C ASP A 7 -49.48 -39.32 15.28
N SER A 8 -48.91 -38.16 14.95
CA SER A 8 -47.93 -37.32 15.65
C SER A 8 -46.49 -37.33 15.13
N GLY A 9 -46.07 -36.16 14.62
CA GLY A 9 -44.66 -35.80 14.44
C GLY A 9 -44.36 -34.91 13.24
N ARG A 10 -44.60 -33.60 13.36
CA ARG A 10 -44.16 -32.53 12.44
C ARG A 10 -42.65 -32.55 12.18
N VAL A 11 -42.28 -32.03 11.00
CA VAL A 11 -41.25 -31.00 10.68
C VAL A 11 -40.45 -31.42 9.42
N GLY A 12 -40.36 -30.53 8.42
CA GLY A 12 -39.18 -30.51 7.55
C GLY A 12 -39.36 -30.28 6.04
N GLY A 13 -40.56 -30.03 5.52
CA GLY A 13 -40.74 -29.57 4.14
C GLY A 13 -40.61 -28.06 3.99
N ALA A 14 -39.48 -27.48 4.42
CA ALA A 14 -39.22 -26.03 4.33
C ALA A 14 -37.71 -25.74 4.45
N ALA A 15 -36.92 -26.09 3.42
CA ALA A 15 -35.50 -25.69 3.38
C ALA A 15 -34.98 -25.33 1.98
N ALA A 16 -35.65 -25.73 0.89
CA ALA A 16 -35.16 -25.44 -0.47
C ALA A 16 -35.89 -24.29 -1.21
N ALA A 17 -37.02 -23.80 -0.69
CA ALA A 17 -37.80 -22.72 -1.31
C ALA A 17 -37.82 -21.41 -0.48
N ALA A 18 -37.12 -21.36 0.67
CA ALA A 18 -37.09 -20.20 1.58
C ALA A 18 -35.82 -19.34 1.46
N LEU A 19 -34.82 -19.75 0.66
CA LEU A 19 -33.58 -19.00 0.46
C LEU A 19 -33.62 -18.08 -0.77
N GLY A 20 -34.48 -18.37 -1.75
CA GLY A 20 -34.67 -17.54 -2.95
C GLY A 20 -35.64 -16.37 -2.80
N LEU A 21 -36.46 -16.33 -1.74
CA LEU A 21 -37.50 -15.31 -1.54
C LEU A 21 -37.18 -14.29 -0.42
N ARG A 22 -36.07 -14.46 0.31
CA ARG A 22 -35.60 -13.47 1.32
C ARG A 22 -34.53 -12.51 0.80
N LEU A 23 -33.93 -12.77 -0.36
CA LEU A 23 -33.04 -11.81 -1.05
C LEU A 23 -33.79 -10.80 -1.94
N PHE A 24 -35.05 -11.07 -2.31
CA PHE A 24 -35.87 -10.12 -3.08
C PHE A 24 -36.66 -9.13 -2.22
N ALA A 25 -36.89 -9.43 -0.94
CA ALA A 25 -37.66 -8.57 -0.04
C ALA A 25 -36.83 -7.44 0.60
N ILE A 26 -35.50 -7.59 0.69
CA ILE A 26 -34.62 -6.50 1.18
C ILE A 26 -34.35 -5.50 0.03
N PHE A 27 -34.25 -5.97 -1.21
CA PHE A 27 -34.08 -5.10 -2.39
C PHE A 27 -35.35 -4.30 -2.74
N ALA A 28 -36.54 -4.88 -2.56
CA ALA A 28 -37.80 -4.19 -2.82
C ALA A 28 -38.17 -3.14 -1.74
N THR A 29 -37.62 -3.25 -0.53
CA THR A 29 -37.88 -2.25 0.55
C THR A 29 -36.98 -1.03 0.40
N VAL A 30 -35.74 -1.20 -0.09
CA VAL A 30 -34.85 -0.09 -0.45
C VAL A 30 -35.37 0.65 -1.69
N LEU A 31 -35.95 -0.07 -2.67
CA LEU A 31 -36.56 0.57 -3.84
C LEU A 31 -37.91 1.25 -3.53
N ALA A 32 -38.65 0.80 -2.52
CA ALA A 32 -39.87 1.48 -2.06
C ALA A 32 -39.58 2.75 -1.25
N VAL A 33 -38.43 2.83 -0.56
CA VAL A 33 -37.97 4.08 0.08
C VAL A 33 -37.43 5.07 -0.98
N LEU A 34 -36.85 4.57 -2.08
CA LEU A 34 -36.47 5.38 -3.26
C LEU A 34 -37.66 5.86 -4.12
N LEU A 35 -38.88 5.37 -3.89
CA LEU A 35 -40.09 5.78 -4.63
C LEU A 35 -41.19 6.38 -3.74
N ALA A 36 -40.94 6.57 -2.44
CA ALA A 36 -41.89 7.16 -1.51
C ALA A 36 -41.42 8.52 -0.96
N VAL A 37 -41.12 9.47 -1.86
CA VAL A 37 -41.44 10.88 -1.63
C VAL A 37 -42.53 11.25 -2.62
N SER A 38 -43.76 10.86 -2.28
CA SER A 38 -44.96 11.41 -2.88
C SER A 38 -45.01 12.91 -2.62
N ALA A 39 -45.33 13.68 -3.67
CA ALA A 39 -45.81 15.05 -3.54
C ALA A 39 -46.81 15.18 -2.38
N PRO A 40 -46.63 16.19 -1.50
CA PRO A 40 -47.35 17.44 -1.72
C PRO A 40 -46.51 18.66 -1.30
N ALA A 41 -45.73 19.20 -2.23
CA ALA A 41 -45.34 20.63 -2.24
C ALA A 41 -45.65 21.31 -3.58
N HIS A 42 -46.43 20.63 -4.44
CA HIS A 42 -46.78 21.06 -5.80
C HIS A 42 -48.00 22.01 -5.88
N ALA A 43 -48.39 22.67 -4.79
CA ALA A 43 -49.55 23.56 -4.79
C ALA A 43 -49.22 25.07 -4.86
N ALA A 44 -47.95 25.48 -4.89
CA ALA A 44 -47.58 26.90 -4.91
C ALA A 44 -46.48 27.32 -5.90
N VAL A 45 -46.18 26.52 -6.93
CA VAL A 45 -45.30 26.94 -8.03
C VAL A 45 -45.92 26.56 -9.38
N LYS A 46 -47.08 27.16 -9.68
CA LYS A 46 -47.61 27.24 -11.04
C LYS A 46 -47.32 28.64 -11.56
N SER A 47 -46.16 28.87 -12.21
CA SER A 47 -45.99 29.90 -13.27
C SER A 47 -44.55 30.22 -13.66
N LEU A 48 -43.60 29.28 -13.64
CA LEU A 48 -42.32 29.49 -14.30
C LEU A 48 -42.00 28.23 -15.11
N GLU A 49 -42.15 28.33 -16.43
CA GLU A 49 -41.60 27.32 -17.33
C GLU A 49 -40.08 27.33 -17.12
N PRO A 50 -39.46 26.17 -16.84
CA PRO A 50 -38.03 26.09 -16.60
C PRO A 50 -37.26 26.47 -17.87
N ASP A 51 -36.21 27.26 -17.69
CA ASP A 51 -35.30 27.70 -18.75
C ASP A 51 -34.79 26.49 -19.58
N PRO A 52 -34.98 26.47 -20.91
CA PRO A 52 -34.52 25.40 -21.79
C PRO A 52 -33.01 25.14 -21.69
N GLU A 53 -32.22 26.15 -21.36
CA GLU A 53 -30.76 26.04 -21.22
C GLU A 53 -30.39 25.37 -19.90
N ALA A 54 -31.09 25.72 -18.81
CA ALA A 54 -31.00 24.99 -17.54
C ALA A 54 -31.48 23.53 -17.67
N GLN A 55 -32.54 23.27 -18.45
CA GLN A 55 -32.98 21.90 -18.74
C GLN A 55 -31.95 21.11 -19.54
N LYS A 56 -31.27 21.75 -20.49
CA LYS A 56 -30.21 21.13 -21.28
C LYS A 56 -29.00 20.80 -20.42
N VAL A 57 -28.51 21.76 -19.63
CA VAL A 57 -27.39 21.57 -18.69
C VAL A 57 -27.72 20.51 -17.64
N LEU A 58 -28.93 20.54 -17.07
CA LEU A 58 -29.40 19.49 -16.18
C LEU A 58 -29.43 18.16 -16.90
N SER A 59 -29.97 18.06 -18.13
CA SER A 59 -30.03 16.79 -18.88
C SER A 59 -28.65 16.24 -19.28
N GLU A 60 -27.68 17.12 -19.53
CA GLU A 60 -26.29 16.75 -19.82
C GLU A 60 -25.56 16.33 -18.54
N ARG A 61 -25.82 17.00 -17.40
CA ARG A 61 -25.39 16.56 -16.06
C ARG A 61 -26.05 15.24 -15.63
N TRP A 62 -27.34 15.03 -15.91
CA TRP A 62 -28.05 13.76 -15.65
C TRP A 62 -27.50 12.65 -16.53
N LYS A 63 -27.11 12.94 -17.78
CA LYS A 63 -26.38 11.98 -18.62
C LYS A 63 -24.98 11.70 -18.07
N SER A 64 -24.24 12.70 -17.62
CA SER A 64 -22.92 12.48 -17.01
C SER A 64 -23.04 11.74 -15.67
N LEU A 65 -24.14 11.91 -14.94
CA LEU A 65 -24.47 11.19 -13.70
C LEU A 65 -24.97 9.79 -13.97
N ASP A 66 -25.79 9.56 -14.99
CA ASP A 66 -26.16 8.21 -15.45
C ASP A 66 -24.94 7.51 -16.05
N GLU A 67 -23.99 8.24 -16.63
CA GLU A 67 -22.73 7.70 -17.13
C GLU A 67 -21.77 7.41 -15.99
N LEU A 68 -21.63 8.28 -14.98
CA LEU A 68 -20.89 8.02 -13.73
C LEU A 68 -21.53 6.90 -12.91
N ARG A 69 -22.86 6.85 -12.85
CA ARG A 69 -23.64 5.82 -12.16
C ARG A 69 -23.58 4.51 -12.92
N SER A 70 -23.72 4.51 -14.24
CA SER A 70 -23.55 3.32 -15.08
C SER A 70 -22.10 2.87 -15.06
N GLN A 71 -21.12 3.78 -14.96
CA GLN A 71 -19.73 3.45 -14.68
C GLN A 71 -19.59 2.82 -13.29
N LEU A 72 -20.25 3.36 -12.24
CA LEU A 72 -20.27 2.82 -10.87
C LEU A 72 -21.03 1.49 -10.71
N GLU A 73 -22.08 1.27 -11.50
CA GLU A 73 -22.96 0.08 -11.51
C GLU A 73 -22.41 -0.99 -12.47
N ALA A 74 -21.68 -0.59 -13.51
CA ALA A 74 -20.88 -1.47 -14.39
C ALA A 74 -19.47 -1.69 -13.85
N LEU A 75 -19.07 -1.02 -12.77
CA LEU A 75 -18.04 -1.56 -11.90
C LEU A 75 -18.54 -2.96 -11.56
N PRO A 76 -17.79 -4.03 -11.87
CA PRO A 76 -18.11 -5.31 -11.27
C PRO A 76 -18.26 -5.04 -9.78
N ALA A 77 -19.27 -5.64 -9.13
CA ALA A 77 -19.12 -5.89 -7.69
C ALA A 77 -17.67 -6.30 -7.53
N VAL A 78 -16.92 -5.64 -6.65
CA VAL A 78 -15.57 -6.07 -6.32
C VAL A 78 -15.72 -7.46 -5.70
N GLN A 79 -15.96 -8.46 -6.56
CA GLN A 79 -15.22 -9.69 -6.55
C GLN A 79 -13.80 -9.20 -6.61
N THR A 80 -13.29 -9.10 -5.41
CA THR A 80 -11.90 -9.29 -5.12
C THR A 80 -11.25 -10.17 -6.20
N ALA A 81 -10.64 -9.56 -7.22
CA ALA A 81 -9.20 -9.51 -7.13
C ALA A 81 -8.96 -8.56 -5.95
N GLY A 82 -9.00 -9.01 -4.70
CA GLY A 82 -8.17 -10.13 -4.39
C GLY A 82 -6.78 -9.70 -4.89
N ALA A 83 -6.33 -8.50 -4.51
CA ALA A 83 -5.18 -8.55 -3.62
C ALA A 83 -5.58 -9.52 -2.51
N GLY A 84 -5.50 -10.82 -2.82
CA GLY A 84 -5.19 -11.79 -1.81
C GLY A 84 -4.01 -11.11 -1.16
N THR A 85 -4.08 -10.92 0.15
CA THR A 85 -2.85 -10.97 0.91
C THR A 85 -2.29 -12.35 0.59
N GLY A 86 -1.66 -12.48 -0.57
CA GLY A 86 -1.11 -13.71 -1.06
C GLY A 86 -0.22 -14.16 0.08
N LYS A 87 -0.46 -15.38 0.51
CA LYS A 87 0.18 -15.88 1.71
C LYS A 87 1.68 -15.76 1.52
N ARG A 88 2.35 -15.36 2.58
CA ARG A 88 3.80 -15.40 2.63
C ARG A 88 4.17 -16.86 2.84
N ARG A 89 4.67 -17.54 1.81
CA ARG A 89 5.02 -18.96 1.86
C ARG A 89 6.51 -19.10 1.63
N ALA A 90 7.17 -19.87 2.49
CA ALA A 90 8.59 -20.13 2.34
C ALA A 90 8.87 -21.62 2.25
N LEU A 91 9.77 -22.00 1.34
CA LEU A 91 10.43 -23.29 1.34
C LEU A 91 11.89 -23.09 1.72
N VAL A 92 12.32 -23.78 2.77
CA VAL A 92 13.68 -23.66 3.31
C VAL A 92 14.32 -25.04 3.33
N ILE A 93 15.39 -25.23 2.55
CA ILE A 93 16.06 -26.51 2.39
C ILE A 93 17.52 -26.39 2.83
N GLY A 94 17.96 -27.31 3.70
CA GLY A 94 19.36 -27.43 4.14
C GLY A 94 19.91 -28.84 3.92
N ASN A 95 20.95 -28.98 3.10
CA ASN A 95 21.60 -30.26 2.82
C ASN A 95 23.05 -30.28 3.34
N ASP A 96 23.32 -31.10 4.36
CA ASP A 96 24.64 -31.33 4.95
C ASP A 96 25.18 -32.74 4.69
N ALA A 97 24.32 -33.76 4.83
CA ALA A 97 24.70 -35.16 4.96
C ALA A 97 24.86 -35.89 3.60
N TYR A 98 25.69 -35.36 2.72
CA TYR A 98 25.98 -35.97 1.42
C TYR A 98 26.62 -37.36 1.55
N GLU A 99 26.09 -38.35 0.85
CA GLU A 99 26.52 -39.75 0.94
C GLU A 99 27.82 -40.02 0.19
N ALA A 100 27.93 -39.49 -1.03
CA ALA A 100 29.06 -39.72 -1.93
C ALA A 100 29.94 -38.48 -2.17
N LEU A 101 29.52 -37.31 -1.65
CA LEU A 101 30.23 -36.03 -1.76
C LEU A 101 30.73 -35.59 -0.39
N VAL A 102 31.56 -34.54 -0.33
CA VAL A 102 32.05 -33.99 0.93
C VAL A 102 30.87 -33.41 1.74
N PRO A 103 30.59 -33.90 2.97
CA PRO A 103 29.52 -33.37 3.80
C PRO A 103 29.77 -31.91 4.22
N LEU A 104 28.70 -31.15 4.39
CA LEU A 104 28.73 -29.80 4.96
C LEU A 104 28.39 -29.86 6.46
N GLN A 105 28.61 -28.75 7.18
CA GLN A 105 28.44 -28.71 8.64
C GLN A 105 27.41 -27.69 9.14
N LYS A 106 26.97 -26.75 8.29
CA LYS A 106 26.12 -25.63 8.71
C LYS A 106 24.86 -25.47 7.87
N ALA A 107 24.67 -26.23 6.79
CA ALA A 107 23.54 -25.99 5.89
C ALA A 107 22.19 -26.27 6.56
N VAL A 108 22.11 -27.29 7.41
CA VAL A 108 20.93 -27.57 8.23
C VAL A 108 20.70 -26.47 9.27
N ALA A 109 21.76 -25.99 9.92
CA ALA A 109 21.66 -24.90 10.90
C ALA A 109 21.23 -23.57 10.24
N ASP A 110 21.74 -23.29 9.04
CA ASP A 110 21.36 -22.15 8.21
C ASP A 110 19.86 -22.21 7.91
N ALA A 111 19.40 -23.35 7.40
CA ALA A 111 18.00 -23.58 7.08
C ALA A 111 17.11 -23.41 8.31
N GLY A 112 17.47 -23.99 9.46
CA GLY A 112 16.71 -23.84 10.71
C GLY A 112 16.62 -22.38 11.17
N SER A 113 17.72 -21.64 11.11
CA SER A 113 17.75 -20.24 11.54
C SER A 113 16.95 -19.32 10.59
N VAL A 114 17.03 -19.56 9.28
CA VAL A 114 16.24 -18.83 8.27
C VAL A 114 14.76 -19.16 8.41
N ALA A 115 14.40 -20.43 8.60
CA ALA A 115 13.01 -20.86 8.82
C ALA A 115 12.40 -20.18 10.06
N SER A 116 13.13 -20.11 11.16
CA SER A 116 12.69 -19.38 12.36
C SER A 116 12.48 -17.89 12.06
N THR A 117 13.46 -17.23 11.43
CA THR A 117 13.39 -15.80 11.11
C THR A 117 12.20 -15.50 10.19
N LEU A 118 11.96 -16.34 9.18
CA LEU A 118 10.83 -16.16 8.26
C LEU A 118 9.48 -16.42 8.94
N SER A 119 9.42 -17.38 9.86
CA SER A 119 8.21 -17.61 10.68
C SER A 119 7.89 -16.37 11.52
N ASP A 120 8.90 -15.76 12.16
CA ASP A 120 8.75 -14.51 12.92
C ASP A 120 8.31 -13.33 12.03
N LEU A 121 8.65 -13.38 10.74
CA LEU A 121 8.23 -12.43 9.70
C LEU A 121 6.85 -12.73 9.08
N GLY A 122 6.14 -13.74 9.61
CA GLY A 122 4.78 -14.10 9.21
C GLY A 122 4.70 -15.00 7.97
N PHE A 123 5.75 -15.74 7.63
CA PHE A 123 5.68 -16.75 6.57
C PHE A 123 5.10 -18.08 7.09
N GLU A 124 4.26 -18.72 6.27
CA GLU A 124 3.98 -20.15 6.35
C GLU A 124 5.21 -20.90 5.81
N VAL A 125 6.06 -21.40 6.72
CA VAL A 125 7.34 -22.03 6.37
C VAL A 125 7.20 -23.55 6.25
N THR A 126 7.60 -24.08 5.11
CA THR A 126 7.93 -25.50 4.91
C THR A 126 9.44 -25.65 4.98
N SER A 127 9.95 -26.39 5.96
CA SER A 127 11.38 -26.66 6.11
C SER A 127 11.68 -28.13 5.85
N ALA A 128 12.77 -28.41 5.14
CA ALA A 128 13.24 -29.76 4.88
C ALA A 128 14.76 -29.84 4.94
N GLU A 129 15.27 -30.99 5.34
CA GLU A 129 16.70 -31.20 5.60
C GLU A 129 17.18 -32.49 4.95
N ASN A 130 18.40 -32.47 4.41
CA ASN A 130 19.09 -33.62 3.84
C ASN A 130 18.23 -34.41 2.84
N LEU A 131 17.64 -33.71 1.88
CA LEU A 131 16.76 -34.30 0.88
C LEU A 131 17.56 -35.07 -0.19
N ALA A 132 17.20 -36.34 -0.37
CA ALA A 132 17.56 -37.14 -1.54
C ALA A 132 16.76 -36.69 -2.78
N ARG A 133 17.15 -37.12 -3.99
CA ARG A 133 16.60 -36.63 -5.26
C ARG A 133 15.08 -36.63 -5.32
N ASP A 134 14.45 -37.76 -5.03
CA ASP A 134 13.00 -37.94 -5.16
C ASP A 134 12.25 -37.10 -4.10
N PRO A 135 12.58 -37.17 -2.79
CA PRO A 135 12.01 -36.28 -1.78
C PRO A 135 12.22 -34.78 -2.06
N PHE A 136 13.32 -34.40 -2.71
CA PHE A 136 13.56 -33.00 -3.11
C PHE A 136 12.49 -32.55 -4.11
N ASP A 137 12.27 -33.32 -5.17
CA ASP A 137 11.22 -33.00 -6.16
C ASP A 137 9.82 -33.01 -5.54
N GLU A 138 9.52 -34.00 -4.70
CA GLU A 138 8.22 -34.07 -4.00
C GLU A 138 7.99 -32.83 -3.13
N THR A 139 9.03 -32.37 -2.43
CA THR A 139 8.95 -31.16 -1.58
C THR A 139 8.75 -29.90 -2.41
N LEU A 140 9.46 -29.77 -3.53
CA LEU A 140 9.28 -28.63 -4.45
C LEU A 140 7.89 -28.64 -5.07
N GLU A 141 7.41 -29.79 -5.54
CA GLU A 141 6.10 -29.91 -6.15
C GLU A 141 4.98 -29.64 -5.15
N ALA A 142 5.09 -30.15 -3.92
CA ALA A 142 4.16 -29.81 -2.84
C ALA A 142 4.17 -28.31 -2.53
N PHE A 143 5.34 -27.67 -2.50
CA PHE A 143 5.45 -26.23 -2.32
C PHE A 143 4.77 -25.48 -3.47
N TYR A 144 5.07 -25.81 -4.72
CA TYR A 144 4.42 -25.18 -5.88
C TYR A 144 2.91 -25.34 -5.83
N GLN A 145 2.41 -26.53 -5.50
CA GLN A 145 0.98 -26.79 -5.38
C GLN A 145 0.31 -25.96 -4.28
N SER A 146 1.06 -25.59 -3.23
CA SER A 146 0.57 -24.72 -2.15
C SER A 146 0.48 -23.24 -2.53
N LEU A 147 1.22 -22.79 -3.56
CA LEU A 147 1.26 -21.39 -3.98
C LEU A 147 -0.01 -21.00 -4.73
N GLU A 148 -0.57 -19.85 -4.37
CA GLU A 148 -1.70 -19.22 -5.08
C GLU A 148 -1.21 -17.96 -5.84
N GLU A 149 -2.06 -17.47 -6.75
CA GLU A 149 -1.79 -16.21 -7.46
C GLU A 149 -1.61 -15.08 -6.45
N HIS A 150 -0.69 -14.15 -6.71
CA HIS A 150 -0.33 -13.03 -5.81
C HIS A 150 0.39 -13.41 -4.51
N ASP A 151 0.67 -14.69 -4.23
CA ASP A 151 1.50 -15.10 -3.07
C ASP A 151 2.88 -14.43 -3.05
N VAL A 152 3.45 -14.30 -1.85
CA VAL A 152 4.89 -14.04 -1.70
C VAL A 152 5.58 -15.37 -1.47
N ALA A 153 6.29 -15.85 -2.49
CA ALA A 153 7.05 -17.09 -2.41
C ALA A 153 8.51 -16.80 -2.09
N LEU A 154 9.05 -17.46 -1.06
CA LEU A 154 10.47 -17.43 -0.75
C LEU A 154 11.05 -18.84 -0.81
N ILE A 155 12.12 -19.05 -1.57
CA ILE A 155 12.89 -20.29 -1.54
C ILE A 155 14.29 -19.98 -1.02
N PHE A 156 14.66 -20.62 0.08
CA PHE A 156 16.01 -20.60 0.61
C PHE A 156 16.62 -21.99 0.47
N TYR A 157 17.81 -22.06 -0.13
CA TYR A 157 18.58 -23.30 -0.22
C TYR A 157 19.99 -23.07 0.33
N SER A 158 20.40 -23.92 1.25
CA SER A 158 21.78 -24.03 1.72
C SER A 158 22.30 -25.45 1.45
N GLY A 159 23.45 -25.56 0.79
CA GLY A 159 24.02 -26.84 0.40
C GLY A 159 25.02 -26.75 -0.75
N HIS A 160 25.36 -27.90 -1.34
CA HIS A 160 26.16 -27.92 -2.56
C HIS A 160 25.33 -27.49 -3.77
N GLY A 161 25.97 -26.73 -4.64
CA GLY A 161 25.43 -26.33 -5.92
C GLY A 161 26.56 -25.96 -6.87
N LEU A 162 26.29 -26.06 -8.17
CA LEU A 162 27.30 -25.83 -9.20
C LEU A 162 26.67 -25.30 -10.48
N ALA A 163 27.49 -24.66 -11.31
CA ALA A 163 27.07 -24.21 -12.63
C ALA A 163 27.60 -25.12 -13.75
N MET A 164 26.74 -25.50 -14.70
CA MET A 164 27.13 -26.18 -15.93
C MET A 164 26.38 -25.58 -17.12
N GLU A 165 27.13 -25.18 -18.16
CA GLU A 165 26.59 -24.59 -19.40
C GLU A 165 25.65 -23.39 -19.18
N GLY A 166 25.86 -22.63 -18.10
CA GLY A 166 25.05 -21.46 -17.76
C GLY A 166 23.83 -21.75 -16.89
N SER A 167 23.49 -23.02 -16.65
CA SER A 167 22.46 -23.43 -15.68
C SER A 167 23.06 -23.69 -14.31
N ASN A 168 22.28 -23.44 -13.26
CA ASN A 168 22.63 -23.71 -11.88
C ASN A 168 21.92 -24.97 -11.39
N TYR A 169 22.67 -25.87 -10.77
CA TYR A 169 22.14 -27.13 -10.23
C TYR A 169 22.34 -27.17 -8.73
N LEU A 170 21.27 -27.49 -7.98
CA LEU A 170 21.27 -27.76 -6.56
C LEU A 170 21.38 -29.27 -6.34
N LEU A 171 22.25 -29.71 -5.42
CA LEU A 171 22.59 -31.13 -5.27
C LEU A 171 21.82 -31.77 -4.09
N PRO A 172 21.04 -32.85 -4.35
CA PRO A 172 20.51 -33.73 -3.30
C PRO A 172 21.61 -34.49 -2.54
N VAL A 173 21.30 -35.02 -1.36
CA VAL A 173 22.30 -35.70 -0.51
C VAL A 173 22.77 -37.06 -1.06
N ASP A 174 21.95 -37.73 -1.85
CA ASP A 174 22.24 -38.99 -2.55
C ASP A 174 22.94 -38.79 -3.91
N MET A 175 23.34 -37.54 -4.22
CA MET A 175 24.04 -37.21 -5.45
C MET A 175 25.30 -38.08 -5.61
N PRO A 176 25.40 -38.90 -6.67
CA PRO A 176 26.54 -39.76 -6.87
C PRO A 176 27.78 -38.95 -7.26
N MET A 177 28.96 -39.49 -6.96
CA MET A 177 30.20 -38.98 -7.55
C MET A 177 30.10 -39.03 -9.08
N LEU A 178 30.47 -37.93 -9.74
CA LEU A 178 30.43 -37.79 -11.19
C LEU A 178 31.82 -37.71 -11.79
N GLU A 179 31.99 -38.34 -12.96
CA GLU A 179 33.12 -38.10 -13.84
C GLU A 179 32.88 -36.90 -14.76
N PRO A 180 33.91 -36.24 -15.33
CA PRO A 180 33.78 -34.94 -16.01
C PRO A 180 32.88 -34.92 -17.24
N ASP A 181 32.70 -36.06 -17.91
CA ASP A 181 31.87 -36.25 -19.09
C ASP A 181 30.44 -36.73 -18.74
N GLU A 182 30.12 -36.93 -17.46
CA GLU A 182 28.80 -37.35 -16.98
C GLU A 182 27.81 -36.19 -16.81
N GLY A 183 27.95 -35.10 -17.57
CA GLY A 183 27.03 -33.96 -17.51
C GLY A 183 25.55 -34.33 -17.74
N ARG A 184 25.25 -35.39 -18.50
CA ARG A 184 23.88 -35.92 -18.64
C ARG A 184 23.33 -36.50 -17.34
N LYS A 185 24.18 -37.15 -16.54
CA LYS A 185 23.81 -37.70 -15.23
C LYS A 185 23.56 -36.58 -14.24
N LEU A 186 24.41 -35.54 -14.24
CA LEU A 186 24.18 -34.32 -13.45
C LEU A 186 22.78 -33.74 -13.68
N ARG A 187 22.36 -33.56 -14.93
CA ARG A 187 21.03 -33.00 -15.25
C ARG A 187 19.86 -33.86 -14.79
N ARG A 188 20.08 -35.17 -14.59
CA ARG A 188 19.04 -36.10 -14.14
C ARG A 188 18.97 -36.17 -12.62
N GLU A 189 20.12 -36.21 -11.98
CA GLU A 189 20.25 -36.41 -10.53
C GLU A 189 20.30 -35.11 -9.71
N ALA A 190 20.40 -33.93 -10.35
CA ALA A 190 20.38 -32.65 -9.67
C ALA A 190 19.10 -31.86 -9.98
N VAL A 191 18.82 -30.85 -9.17
CA VAL A 191 17.67 -29.95 -9.32
C VAL A 191 18.12 -28.70 -10.08
N ASP A 192 17.47 -28.37 -11.20
CA ASP A 192 17.75 -27.15 -11.96
C ASP A 192 17.11 -25.93 -11.28
N ALA A 193 17.92 -24.98 -10.82
CA ALA A 193 17.43 -23.76 -10.18
C ALA A 193 16.70 -22.82 -11.17
N GLY A 194 16.97 -22.93 -12.46
CA GLY A 194 16.21 -22.23 -13.50
C GLY A 194 14.77 -22.72 -13.61
N GLU A 195 14.55 -24.02 -13.42
CA GLU A 195 13.21 -24.61 -13.39
C GLU A 195 12.42 -24.09 -12.19
N ILE A 196 13.08 -23.91 -11.03
CA ILE A 196 12.46 -23.29 -9.86
C ILE A 196 11.89 -21.90 -10.21
N LEU A 197 12.67 -21.06 -10.90
CA LEU A 197 12.20 -19.75 -11.33
C LEU A 197 11.04 -19.85 -12.34
N ALA A 198 11.12 -20.78 -13.29
CA ALA A 198 10.05 -21.00 -14.27
C ALA A 198 8.73 -21.41 -13.58
N ARG A 199 8.79 -22.40 -12.68
CA ARG A 199 7.63 -22.91 -11.93
C ARG A 199 7.02 -21.85 -11.02
N LEU A 200 7.84 -21.03 -10.35
CA LEU A 200 7.34 -19.88 -9.58
C LEU A 200 6.58 -18.87 -10.45
N SER A 201 7.06 -18.62 -11.68
CA SER A 201 6.38 -17.74 -12.62
C SER A 201 5.04 -18.32 -13.08
N GLU A 202 5.00 -19.62 -13.38
CA GLU A 202 3.77 -20.33 -13.77
C GLU A 202 2.66 -20.26 -12.72
N ARG A 203 3.02 -20.14 -11.42
CA ARG A 203 2.05 -19.99 -10.33
C ARG A 203 1.47 -18.58 -10.20
N GLY A 204 1.99 -17.58 -10.91
CA GLY A 204 1.46 -16.22 -10.86
C GLY A 204 1.69 -15.51 -9.51
N VAL A 205 2.74 -15.89 -8.78
CA VAL A 205 3.07 -15.27 -7.49
C VAL A 205 3.36 -13.76 -7.66
N GLY A 206 2.95 -12.95 -6.69
CA GLY A 206 3.13 -11.50 -6.74
C GLY A 206 4.57 -11.06 -6.50
N LEU A 207 5.30 -11.86 -5.71
CA LEU A 207 6.73 -11.71 -5.47
C LEU A 207 7.37 -13.10 -5.29
N ALA A 208 8.49 -13.34 -5.97
CA ALA A 208 9.33 -14.50 -5.72
C ALA A 208 10.73 -14.07 -5.27
N LEU A 209 11.17 -14.53 -4.10
CA LEU A 209 12.56 -14.39 -3.63
C LEU A 209 13.25 -15.75 -3.60
N VAL A 210 14.31 -15.92 -4.37
CA VAL A 210 15.16 -17.12 -4.34
C VAL A 210 16.52 -16.76 -3.75
N VAL A 211 16.85 -17.34 -2.59
CA VAL A 211 18.13 -17.16 -1.90
C VAL A 211 18.93 -18.46 -1.98
N LEU A 212 20.09 -18.40 -2.62
CA LEU A 212 20.99 -19.53 -2.82
C LEU A 212 22.27 -19.33 -2.00
N ASP A 213 22.37 -20.03 -0.88
CA ASP A 213 23.60 -20.16 -0.09
C ASP A 213 24.40 -21.40 -0.50
N ALA A 214 24.80 -21.43 -1.76
CA ALA A 214 25.47 -22.54 -2.42
C ALA A 214 26.72 -22.11 -3.19
N CYS A 215 27.59 -23.08 -3.52
CA CYS A 215 28.96 -22.95 -4.07
C CYS A 215 30.06 -22.80 -3.03
N ARG A 216 30.30 -23.88 -2.31
CA ARG A 216 31.23 -23.94 -1.19
C ARG A 216 32.60 -24.49 -1.63
N ASP A 217 32.65 -25.55 -2.46
CA ASP A 217 33.86 -26.09 -3.10
C ASP A 217 33.50 -26.95 -4.35
N ASP A 218 34.48 -27.51 -5.07
CA ASP A 218 34.24 -28.58 -6.06
C ASP A 218 33.73 -29.82 -5.32
N PRO A 219 32.44 -30.17 -5.41
CA PRO A 219 31.85 -31.23 -4.61
C PRO A 219 32.35 -32.62 -5.03
N PHE A 220 33.01 -32.74 -6.18
CA PHE A 220 33.53 -34.01 -6.72
C PHE A 220 35.06 -34.13 -6.63
N ALA A 221 35.72 -33.24 -5.89
CA ALA A 221 37.17 -33.33 -5.67
C ALA A 221 37.52 -34.61 -4.88
N ARG A 222 38.49 -35.39 -5.38
CA ARG A 222 39.08 -36.56 -4.69
C ARG A 222 40.42 -36.18 -4.09
N ASP A 223 40.68 -36.58 -2.83
CA ASP A 223 41.96 -36.48 -2.10
C ASP A 223 43.12 -35.80 -2.85
N GLY A 224 43.21 -34.46 -2.74
CA GLY A 224 44.33 -33.68 -3.27
C GLY A 224 44.38 -33.48 -4.80
N THR A 225 43.40 -33.98 -5.55
CA THR A 225 43.24 -33.76 -7.00
C THR A 225 42.03 -32.88 -7.28
N LYS A 226 42.17 -31.90 -8.18
CA LYS A 226 41.03 -31.12 -8.71
C LYS A 226 40.09 -32.11 -9.39
N GLY A 227 38.80 -32.10 -9.05
CA GLY A 227 37.80 -32.86 -9.79
C GLY A 227 37.87 -32.48 -11.26
N GLY A 228 37.78 -33.47 -12.16
CA GLY A 228 38.05 -33.23 -13.58
C GLY A 228 37.00 -32.35 -14.27
N MET A 229 35.89 -32.04 -13.59
CA MET A 229 34.88 -31.08 -14.05
C MET A 229 35.31 -29.68 -13.57
N SER A 230 35.58 -28.75 -14.50
CA SER A 230 35.92 -27.37 -14.15
C SER A 230 34.68 -26.64 -13.64
N LEU A 231 34.34 -26.88 -12.37
CA LEU A 231 33.14 -26.35 -11.73
C LEU A 231 33.44 -24.95 -11.22
N LYS A 232 32.78 -23.98 -11.83
CA LYS A 232 32.74 -22.61 -11.32
C LYS A 232 31.56 -22.51 -10.35
N GLY A 233 31.62 -21.53 -9.45
CA GLY A 233 30.48 -21.13 -8.62
C GLY A 233 29.23 -20.80 -9.46
N LEU A 234 28.09 -20.50 -8.82
CA LEU A 234 26.82 -20.34 -9.52
C LEU A 234 26.92 -19.31 -10.65
N ALA A 235 26.30 -19.66 -11.78
CA ALA A 235 26.09 -18.78 -12.91
C ALA A 235 24.99 -17.75 -12.58
N ARG A 236 25.02 -16.65 -13.32
CA ARG A 236 23.98 -15.62 -13.26
C ARG A 236 22.67 -16.18 -13.83
N MET A 237 21.60 -16.19 -13.03
CA MET A 237 20.24 -16.39 -13.52
C MET A 237 19.60 -15.06 -13.95
N GLN A 238 18.63 -15.14 -14.85
CA GLN A 238 17.84 -14.00 -15.29
C GLN A 238 16.42 -14.14 -14.72
N PRO A 239 16.11 -13.48 -13.59
CA PRO A 239 14.76 -13.47 -13.04
C PRO A 239 13.76 -12.86 -14.04
N GLN A 240 12.48 -13.23 -13.93
CA GLN A 240 11.37 -12.57 -14.62
C GLN A 240 10.77 -11.45 -13.75
N LYS A 241 9.85 -10.65 -14.30
CA LYS A 241 9.15 -9.57 -13.56
C LYS A 241 8.55 -10.13 -12.26
N GLY A 242 8.77 -9.42 -11.14
CA GLY A 242 8.30 -9.83 -9.81
C GLY A 242 9.24 -10.80 -9.09
N MET A 243 10.44 -11.07 -9.62
CA MET A 243 11.38 -11.99 -9.00
C MET A 243 12.68 -11.31 -8.55
N PHE A 244 13.21 -11.79 -7.43
CA PHE A 244 14.48 -11.40 -6.86
C PHE A 244 15.33 -12.64 -6.59
N VAL A 245 16.58 -12.65 -7.05
CA VAL A 245 17.52 -13.73 -6.76
C VAL A 245 18.70 -13.19 -5.99
N LEU A 246 19.04 -13.82 -4.86
CA LEU A 246 20.18 -13.47 -4.01
C LEU A 246 21.12 -14.67 -3.88
N TYR A 247 22.40 -14.45 -4.15
CA TYR A 247 23.47 -15.43 -4.03
C TYR A 247 24.37 -15.07 -2.85
N SER A 248 24.83 -16.08 -2.10
CA SER A 248 25.73 -15.86 -0.97
C SER A 248 27.17 -15.49 -1.36
N ALA A 249 27.54 -15.68 -2.63
CA ALA A 249 28.81 -15.30 -3.22
C ALA A 249 28.65 -14.91 -4.70
N GLY A 250 29.62 -14.16 -5.22
CA GLY A 250 29.61 -13.70 -6.61
C GLY A 250 29.94 -14.81 -7.60
N VAL A 251 29.74 -14.55 -8.89
CA VAL A 251 30.04 -15.52 -9.96
C VAL A 251 31.51 -15.96 -9.86
N GLY A 252 31.72 -17.27 -9.73
CA GLY A 252 33.06 -17.86 -9.62
C GLY A 252 33.76 -17.69 -8.25
N GLN A 253 33.09 -17.10 -7.26
CA GLN A 253 33.57 -17.04 -5.88
C GLN A 253 33.07 -18.25 -5.07
N LYS A 254 33.69 -18.48 -3.91
CA LYS A 254 33.28 -19.52 -2.96
C LYS A 254 32.56 -18.90 -1.76
N ALA A 255 31.46 -19.50 -1.34
CA ALA A 255 30.77 -19.16 -0.10
C ALA A 255 31.40 -19.91 1.08
N LEU A 256 31.76 -19.19 2.14
CA LEU A 256 32.32 -19.79 3.35
C LEU A 256 31.25 -20.30 4.30
N ASP A 257 31.38 -21.56 4.69
CA ASP A 257 30.63 -22.18 5.77
C ASP A 257 31.06 -21.64 7.14
N ARG A 258 32.35 -21.32 7.29
CA ARG A 258 32.95 -20.80 8.52
C ARG A 258 34.23 -20.04 8.21
N LEU A 259 34.65 -19.16 9.11
CA LEU A 259 35.90 -18.41 8.96
C LEU A 259 37.14 -19.27 9.23
N GLY A 260 37.02 -20.29 10.07
CA GLY A 260 38.11 -21.20 10.40
C GLY A 260 37.67 -22.31 11.35
N PRO A 261 38.59 -23.18 11.77
CA PRO A 261 38.29 -24.31 12.66
C PRO A 261 37.68 -23.89 14.00
N ASP A 262 38.08 -22.72 14.52
CA ASP A 262 37.65 -22.20 15.83
C ASP A 262 36.40 -21.31 15.75
N ASP A 263 35.79 -21.17 14.57
CA ASP A 263 34.57 -20.40 14.38
C ASP A 263 33.35 -21.15 14.96
N GLY A 264 33.00 -20.81 16.20
CA GLY A 264 31.91 -21.42 16.95
C GLY A 264 30.51 -20.97 16.54
N GLU A 265 30.39 -20.07 15.55
CA GLU A 265 29.10 -19.60 15.06
C GLU A 265 28.30 -20.75 14.40
N PRO A 266 26.99 -20.87 14.70
CA PRO A 266 26.20 -22.00 14.23
C PRO A 266 25.85 -21.93 12.74
N ASN A 267 25.90 -20.75 12.13
CA ASN A 267 25.47 -20.50 10.74
C ASN A 267 26.64 -20.12 9.83
N SER A 268 26.47 -20.25 8.52
CA SER A 268 27.41 -19.81 7.49
C SER A 268 27.75 -18.32 7.59
N VAL A 269 28.83 -17.90 6.93
CA VAL A 269 29.26 -16.49 6.91
C VAL A 269 28.17 -15.59 6.30
N PHE A 270 27.44 -16.10 5.30
CA PHE A 270 26.32 -15.39 4.69
C PHE A 270 25.11 -15.34 5.61
N THR A 271 24.62 -16.51 6.05
CA THR A 271 23.36 -16.63 6.77
C THR A 271 23.39 -15.87 8.10
N ARG A 272 24.51 -15.94 8.84
CA ARG A 272 24.65 -15.21 10.12
C ARG A 272 24.60 -13.69 9.99
N LYS A 273 24.83 -13.14 8.79
CA LYS A 273 24.71 -11.70 8.50
C LYS A 273 23.38 -11.35 7.86
N PHE A 274 22.88 -12.19 6.96
CA PHE A 274 21.65 -11.97 6.23
C PHE A 274 20.42 -11.88 7.15
N MET A 275 20.24 -12.84 8.07
CA MET A 275 19.04 -12.92 8.92
C MET A 275 18.77 -11.69 9.79
N PRO A 276 19.74 -11.14 10.57
CA PRO A 276 19.47 -9.96 11.38
C PRO A 276 19.14 -8.72 10.54
N ILE A 277 19.69 -8.64 9.32
CA ILE A 277 19.39 -7.56 8.38
C ILE A 277 17.99 -7.73 7.80
N LEU A 278 17.62 -8.96 7.39
CA LEU A 278 16.30 -9.31 6.89
C LEU A 278 15.18 -8.96 7.88
N ALA A 279 15.45 -9.15 9.18
CA ALA A 279 14.51 -8.84 10.26
C ALA A 279 14.44 -7.35 10.63
N THR A 280 15.19 -6.47 9.97
CA THR A 280 15.21 -5.03 10.31
C THR A 280 13.93 -4.34 9.82
N PRO A 281 13.11 -3.74 10.71
CA PRO A 281 11.93 -2.98 10.31
C PRO A 281 12.29 -1.79 9.42
N GLY A 282 11.47 -1.55 8.39
CA GLY A 282 11.61 -0.40 7.51
C GLY A 282 12.72 -0.51 6.47
N LEU A 283 13.39 -1.66 6.36
CA LEU A 283 14.43 -1.87 5.37
C LEU A 283 13.86 -2.52 4.10
N PRO A 284 13.98 -1.89 2.92
CA PRO A 284 13.53 -2.50 1.68
C PRO A 284 14.46 -3.65 1.25
N LEU A 285 13.94 -4.59 0.44
CA LEU A 285 14.64 -5.78 -0.04
C LEU A 285 16.01 -5.48 -0.68
N VAL A 286 16.11 -4.42 -1.48
CA VAL A 286 17.38 -4.01 -2.11
C VAL A 286 18.41 -3.58 -1.06
N ASP A 287 17.98 -2.84 -0.03
CA ASP A 287 18.87 -2.41 1.04
C ASP A 287 19.30 -3.58 1.94
N ILE A 288 18.41 -4.56 2.15
CA ILE A 288 18.75 -5.82 2.82
C ILE A 288 19.89 -6.52 2.05
N ALA A 289 19.76 -6.64 0.73
CA ALA A 289 20.80 -7.25 -0.10
C ALA A 289 22.11 -6.43 -0.05
N LYS A 290 22.05 -5.11 -0.20
CA LYS A 290 23.23 -4.22 -0.15
C LYS A 290 23.96 -4.27 1.19
N ARG A 291 23.23 -4.23 2.31
CA ARG A 291 23.84 -4.35 3.65
C ARG A 291 24.44 -5.74 3.85
N THR A 292 23.77 -6.79 3.38
CA THR A 292 24.30 -8.15 3.42
C THR A 292 25.61 -8.26 2.64
N GLN A 293 25.71 -7.64 1.45
CA GLN A 293 26.97 -7.59 0.68
C GLN A 293 28.12 -7.01 1.51
N VAL A 294 27.89 -5.85 2.15
CA VAL A 294 28.90 -5.15 2.95
C VAL A 294 29.34 -5.99 4.15
N GLU A 295 28.38 -6.53 4.91
CA GLU A 295 28.67 -7.29 6.13
C GLU A 295 29.39 -8.62 5.85
N VAL A 296 28.99 -9.33 4.80
CA VAL A 296 29.62 -10.60 4.39
C VAL A 296 31.03 -10.34 3.87
N GLN A 297 31.21 -9.34 3.00
CA GLN A 297 32.53 -8.99 2.47
C GLN A 297 33.49 -8.58 3.61
N ALA A 298 33.02 -7.78 4.55
CA ALA A 298 33.80 -7.37 5.71
C ALA A 298 34.19 -8.57 6.60
N LEU A 299 33.28 -9.52 6.78
CA LEU A 299 33.51 -10.71 7.60
C LEU A 299 34.50 -11.68 6.94
N ALA A 300 34.31 -11.99 5.66
CA ALA A 300 35.18 -12.91 4.91
C ALA A 300 36.62 -12.39 4.76
N ARG A 301 36.81 -11.07 4.61
CA ARG A 301 38.14 -10.45 4.54
C ARG A 301 39.01 -10.69 5.77
N LYS A 302 38.41 -10.96 6.94
CA LYS A 302 39.16 -11.28 8.18
C LYS A 302 40.04 -12.53 8.05
N VAL A 303 39.71 -13.42 7.11
CA VAL A 303 40.46 -14.64 6.82
C VAL A 303 41.03 -14.65 5.41
N HIS A 304 41.25 -13.45 4.85
CA HIS A 304 41.81 -13.24 3.51
C HIS A 304 41.00 -13.91 2.38
N HIS A 305 39.69 -14.06 2.59
CA HIS A 305 38.79 -14.63 1.61
C HIS A 305 37.95 -13.56 0.92
N THR A 306 37.72 -13.73 -0.38
CA THR A 306 36.83 -12.87 -1.16
C THR A 306 35.47 -13.57 -1.30
N GLN A 307 34.47 -13.02 -0.63
CA GLN A 307 33.08 -13.43 -0.76
C GLN A 307 32.21 -12.17 -0.85
N GLU A 308 31.55 -12.01 -1.98
CA GLU A 308 30.75 -10.85 -2.33
C GLU A 308 29.38 -11.36 -2.79
N PRO A 309 28.37 -11.38 -1.91
CA PRO A 309 27.01 -11.74 -2.30
C PRO A 309 26.58 -10.96 -3.54
N ALA A 310 25.75 -11.56 -4.39
CA ALA A 310 25.27 -10.93 -5.62
C ALA A 310 23.76 -11.04 -5.69
N TYR A 311 23.08 -10.07 -6.31
CA TYR A 311 21.63 -10.15 -6.52
C TYR A 311 21.22 -9.73 -7.93
N TYR A 312 20.08 -10.23 -8.38
CA TYR A 312 19.39 -9.80 -9.59
C TYR A 312 17.94 -9.50 -9.24
N ASP A 313 17.50 -8.33 -9.66
CA ASP A 313 16.25 -7.73 -9.25
C ASP A 313 15.39 -7.41 -10.47
N GLN A 314 14.17 -7.93 -10.49
CA GLN A 314 13.11 -7.61 -11.44
C GLN A 314 11.80 -7.30 -10.70
N VAL A 315 11.89 -6.98 -9.40
CA VAL A 315 10.76 -6.50 -8.60
C VAL A 315 10.47 -5.05 -9.01
N VAL A 316 9.18 -4.74 -9.19
CA VAL A 316 8.75 -3.36 -9.45
C VAL A 316 8.32 -2.74 -8.12
N GLY A 317 8.87 -1.58 -7.79
CA GLY A 317 8.63 -0.90 -6.52
C GLY A 317 9.55 -1.39 -5.39
N GLN A 318 9.15 -1.13 -4.15
CA GLN A 318 9.89 -1.53 -2.95
C GLN A 318 9.12 -2.65 -2.21
N TYR A 319 9.84 -3.67 -1.76
CA TYR A 319 9.27 -4.70 -0.89
C TYR A 319 9.90 -4.63 0.50
N TYR A 320 9.07 -4.70 1.54
CA TYR A 320 9.49 -4.70 2.94
C TYR A 320 9.02 -5.97 3.62
N PHE A 321 9.95 -6.75 4.21
CA PHE A 321 9.61 -7.90 5.04
C PHE A 321 8.88 -7.47 6.30
N GLN A 322 9.39 -6.41 6.92
CA GLN A 322 8.72 -5.64 7.95
C GLN A 322 8.61 -4.20 7.45
N PRO A 323 7.42 -3.74 7.05
CA PRO A 323 7.25 -2.35 6.67
C PRO A 323 7.67 -1.43 7.84
N PRO A 324 8.16 -0.22 7.55
CA PRO A 324 8.33 0.77 8.62
C PRO A 324 6.98 0.94 9.32
N LYS A 325 6.98 1.31 10.60
CA LYS A 325 5.77 1.85 11.23
C LYS A 325 5.80 3.35 10.95
N PRO A 326 5.21 3.82 9.84
CA PRO A 326 5.25 5.23 9.51
C PRO A 326 4.59 6.00 10.63
N ARG A 327 5.27 7.06 11.09
CA ARG A 327 4.73 7.97 12.07
C ARG A 327 3.79 8.92 11.36
N LEU A 328 2.77 9.34 12.08
CA LEU A 328 1.75 10.23 11.58
C LEU A 328 1.92 11.60 12.24
N PHE A 329 1.91 12.64 11.43
CA PHE A 329 1.92 14.03 11.85
C PHE A 329 0.67 14.73 11.31
N GLY A 330 0.20 15.78 11.98
CA GLY A 330 -1.01 16.49 11.58
C GLY A 330 -0.89 18.00 11.71
N ILE A 331 -1.22 18.73 10.66
CA ILE A 331 -1.40 20.18 10.65
C ILE A 331 -2.84 20.45 10.21
N ALA A 332 -3.63 21.07 11.09
CA ALA A 332 -5.00 21.44 10.78
C ALA A 332 -5.18 22.95 10.88
N ILE A 333 -5.54 23.59 9.78
CA ILE A 333 -5.65 25.04 9.65
C ILE A 333 -7.12 25.39 9.46
N GLY A 334 -7.65 26.24 10.34
CA GLY A 334 -9.04 26.66 10.30
C GLY A 334 -9.17 28.16 10.57
N ILE A 335 -9.79 28.90 9.66
CA ILE A 335 -9.86 30.35 9.74
C ILE A 335 -11.30 30.81 9.57
N ASP A 336 -11.90 31.26 10.68
CA ASP A 336 -13.21 31.90 10.68
C ASP A 336 -13.10 33.42 10.61
N ASP A 337 -12.11 33.99 11.30
CA ASP A 337 -11.97 35.43 11.47
C ASP A 337 -11.02 36.03 10.43
N TYR A 338 -11.60 36.58 9.35
CA TYR A 338 -10.88 37.35 8.32
C TYR A 338 -11.08 38.86 8.48
N ILE A 339 -10.22 39.64 7.82
CA ILE A 339 -10.45 41.08 7.71
C ILE A 339 -11.66 41.30 6.78
N GLY A 340 -12.73 41.90 7.31
CA GLY A 340 -13.91 42.26 6.52
C GLY A 340 -14.88 41.12 6.17
N TYR A 341 -14.61 39.89 6.62
CA TYR A 341 -15.45 38.72 6.36
C TYR A 341 -15.34 37.71 7.51
N LYS A 342 -16.37 36.90 7.73
CA LYS A 342 -16.38 35.92 8.82
C LYS A 342 -17.07 34.62 8.39
N LEU A 343 -16.38 33.50 8.61
CA LEU A 343 -16.95 32.15 8.52
C LEU A 343 -17.36 31.68 9.93
N ALA A 344 -18.05 30.55 10.01
CA ALA A 344 -18.51 29.97 11.27
C ALA A 344 -18.12 28.49 11.46
N GLY A 345 -17.60 27.83 10.42
CA GLY A 345 -17.30 26.40 10.43
C GLY A 345 -15.83 26.03 10.32
N ALA A 346 -14.97 26.88 9.76
CA ALA A 346 -13.61 26.53 9.41
C ALA A 346 -12.75 26.16 10.63
N VAL A 347 -12.93 26.83 11.77
CA VAL A 347 -12.25 26.44 13.02
C VAL A 347 -12.76 25.09 13.54
N ASN A 348 -14.07 24.83 13.43
CA ASN A 348 -14.63 23.54 13.86
C ASN A 348 -14.12 22.40 12.97
N ASP A 349 -13.89 22.67 11.69
CA ASP A 349 -13.33 21.72 10.72
C ASP A 349 -11.89 21.35 11.06
N ALA A 350 -11.05 22.35 11.34
CA ALA A 350 -9.68 22.10 11.80
C ALA A 350 -9.66 21.31 13.11
N ASP A 351 -10.59 21.56 14.03
CA ASP A 351 -10.71 20.83 15.29
C ASP A 351 -11.08 19.36 15.08
N VAL A 352 -12.11 19.07 14.27
CA VAL A 352 -12.57 17.69 14.06
C VAL A 352 -11.51 16.86 13.34
N VAL A 353 -10.81 17.45 12.37
CA VAL A 353 -9.71 16.77 11.67
C VAL A 353 -8.53 16.56 12.62
N ALA A 354 -8.11 17.57 13.39
CA ALA A 354 -7.01 17.42 14.34
C ALA A 354 -7.30 16.32 15.38
N ASP A 355 -8.52 16.24 15.88
CA ASP A 355 -8.92 15.19 16.82
C ASP A 355 -8.94 13.80 16.19
N ALA A 356 -9.40 13.68 14.94
CA ALA A 356 -9.35 12.43 14.19
C ALA A 356 -7.90 11.97 13.93
N VAL A 357 -7.01 12.87 13.55
CA VAL A 357 -5.57 12.57 13.35
C VAL A 357 -4.89 12.19 14.68
N ARG A 358 -5.24 12.83 15.80
CA ARG A 358 -4.78 12.39 17.14
C ARG A 358 -5.29 10.99 17.50
N ALA A 359 -6.56 10.71 17.21
CA ALA A 359 -7.17 9.40 17.49
C ALA A 359 -6.52 8.26 16.69
N LEU A 360 -5.96 8.56 15.51
CA LEU A 360 -5.12 7.64 14.74
C LEU A 360 -3.74 7.36 15.35
N GLY A 361 -3.35 8.07 16.41
CA GLY A 361 -2.06 7.90 17.07
C GLY A 361 -0.94 8.74 16.44
N ALA A 362 -1.27 9.90 15.87
CA ALA A 362 -0.27 10.86 15.42
C ALA A 362 0.71 11.26 16.54
N GLU A 363 1.99 11.29 16.21
CA GLU A 363 3.07 11.67 17.13
C GLU A 363 2.98 13.15 17.49
N LYS A 364 2.60 13.99 16.52
CA LYS A 364 2.43 15.43 16.70
C LYS A 364 1.27 15.95 15.87
N VAL A 365 0.39 16.73 16.50
CA VAL A 365 -0.73 17.41 15.83
C VAL A 365 -0.80 18.86 16.26
N VAL A 366 -0.70 19.78 15.30
CA VAL A 366 -0.81 21.23 15.51
C VAL A 366 -2.07 21.74 14.82
N ALA A 367 -2.94 22.40 15.56
CA ALA A 367 -4.13 23.05 15.03
C ALA A 367 -3.93 24.57 15.08
N LEU A 368 -3.84 25.21 13.91
CA LEU A 368 -3.65 26.65 13.73
C LEU A 368 -5.01 27.29 13.44
N ARG A 369 -5.48 28.16 14.36
CA ARG A 369 -6.82 28.74 14.32
C ARG A 369 -6.75 30.25 14.19
N ASN A 370 -7.57 30.83 13.32
CA ASN A 370 -7.73 32.28 13.19
C ASN A 370 -6.35 32.98 13.20
N ALA A 371 -6.10 33.87 14.16
CA ALA A 371 -4.88 34.68 14.26
C ALA A 371 -3.56 33.88 14.28
N ASP A 372 -3.57 32.58 14.60
CA ASP A 372 -2.40 31.70 14.57
C ASP A 372 -2.09 31.18 13.15
N ALA A 373 -3.08 31.16 12.26
CA ALA A 373 -2.94 30.75 10.86
C ALA A 373 -2.35 31.88 10.02
N ARG A 374 -1.07 32.18 10.24
CA ARG A 374 -0.25 33.09 9.44
C ARG A 374 0.84 32.32 8.73
N LEU A 375 1.26 32.76 7.55
CA LEU A 375 2.21 32.05 6.69
C LEU A 375 3.48 31.63 7.45
N GLN A 376 4.05 32.56 8.22
CA GLN A 376 5.27 32.32 9.01
C GLN A 376 5.13 31.19 10.03
N PHE A 377 3.95 31.06 10.66
CA PHE A 377 3.70 29.99 11.62
C PHE A 377 3.43 28.67 10.93
N ILE A 378 2.68 28.68 9.82
CA ILE A 378 2.41 27.47 9.05
C ILE A 378 3.71 26.92 8.47
N ASP A 379 4.54 27.77 7.85
CA ASP A 379 5.85 27.39 7.29
C ASP A 379 6.79 26.86 8.38
N TYR A 380 6.80 27.46 9.57
CA TYR A 380 7.56 26.94 10.71
C TYR A 380 7.09 25.54 11.14
N VAL A 381 5.78 25.35 11.29
CA VAL A 381 5.20 24.05 11.71
C VAL A 381 5.46 22.99 10.64
N TRP A 382 5.31 23.32 9.36
CA TRP A 382 5.63 22.44 8.24
C TRP A 382 7.10 22.02 8.26
N ALA A 383 8.02 22.99 8.33
CA ALA A 383 9.46 22.74 8.33
C ALA A 383 9.89 21.89 9.53
N ASP A 384 9.32 22.14 10.71
CA ASP A 384 9.60 21.39 11.93
C ASP A 384 9.09 19.94 11.84
N MET A 385 7.87 19.70 11.36
CA MET A 385 7.36 18.33 11.13
C MET A 385 8.17 17.59 10.08
N LEU A 386 8.50 18.26 8.97
CA LEU A 386 9.29 17.66 7.90
C LEU A 386 10.73 17.38 8.35
N ALA A 387 11.31 18.20 9.22
CA ALA A 387 12.62 17.96 9.81
C ALA A 387 12.64 16.66 10.63
N ASP A 388 11.60 16.45 11.44
CA ASP A 388 11.44 15.25 12.27
C ASP A 388 11.06 14.00 11.46
N ALA A 389 10.34 14.15 10.35
CA ALA A 389 9.85 13.05 9.52
C ALA A 389 10.98 12.25 8.84
N ARG A 390 10.74 10.94 8.71
CA ARG A 390 11.63 9.97 8.04
C ARG A 390 10.94 9.39 6.81
N PRO A 391 11.68 8.78 5.86
CA PRO A 391 11.09 8.11 4.71
C PRO A 391 9.97 7.15 5.11
N GLY A 392 8.79 7.29 4.49
CA GLY A 392 7.57 6.55 4.75
C GLY A 392 6.62 7.17 5.78
N ASP A 393 7.08 8.08 6.65
CA ASP A 393 6.20 8.83 7.56
C ASP A 393 5.14 9.63 6.77
N THR A 394 4.01 9.96 7.41
CA THR A 394 2.90 10.68 6.77
C THR A 394 2.59 11.98 7.49
N ILE A 395 2.43 13.07 6.74
CA ILE A 395 1.96 14.36 7.24
C ILE A 395 0.57 14.61 6.67
N VAL A 396 -0.44 14.74 7.53
CA VAL A 396 -1.77 15.23 7.15
C VAL A 396 -1.76 16.75 7.25
N LEU A 397 -1.96 17.44 6.14
CA LEU A 397 -2.10 18.90 6.09
C LEU A 397 -3.53 19.22 5.66
N THR A 398 -4.27 19.96 6.48
CA THR A 398 -5.62 20.37 6.14
C THR A 398 -5.79 21.87 6.27
N TYR A 399 -6.55 22.43 5.35
CA TYR A 399 -6.93 23.84 5.33
C TYR A 399 -8.44 23.95 5.16
N SER A 400 -9.08 24.68 6.06
CA SER A 400 -10.50 25.05 5.96
C SER A 400 -10.58 26.57 6.03
N GLY A 401 -11.19 27.20 5.03
CA GLY A 401 -11.25 28.66 4.95
C GLY A 401 -11.60 29.21 3.57
N VAL A 402 -11.31 30.49 3.38
CA VAL A 402 -11.50 31.19 2.11
C VAL A 402 -10.30 30.96 1.19
N SER A 403 -10.58 30.76 -0.08
CA SER A 403 -9.63 30.62 -1.17
C SER A 403 -10.09 31.48 -2.35
N GLY A 404 -9.17 31.79 -3.26
CA GLY A 404 -9.42 32.65 -4.41
C GLY A 404 -8.47 32.35 -5.57
N GLN A 405 -8.66 33.09 -6.66
CA GLN A 405 -7.84 33.04 -7.87
C GLN A 405 -7.38 34.46 -8.23
N ARG A 406 -6.17 34.61 -8.74
CA ARG A 406 -5.66 35.88 -9.31
C ARG A 406 -5.12 35.64 -10.73
N PRO A 407 -4.99 36.67 -11.59
CA PRO A 407 -4.32 36.48 -12.87
C PRO A 407 -2.89 36.00 -12.67
N ALA A 408 -2.49 34.93 -13.36
CA ALA A 408 -1.16 34.39 -13.24
C ALA A 408 -0.10 35.37 -13.82
N PRO A 409 1.13 35.40 -13.27
CA PRO A 409 2.20 36.23 -13.81
C PRO A 409 2.49 35.94 -15.29
N ALA A 410 2.91 36.96 -16.04
CA ALA A 410 3.26 36.78 -17.44
C ALA A 410 4.44 35.79 -17.60
N GLY A 411 4.16 34.61 -18.18
CA GLY A 411 5.13 33.54 -18.37
C GLY A 411 5.01 32.36 -17.40
N SER A 412 3.94 32.30 -16.60
CA SER A 412 3.55 31.10 -15.85
C SER A 412 3.19 29.93 -16.78
N ASP A 413 3.23 28.72 -16.22
CA ASP A 413 2.83 27.45 -16.84
C ASP A 413 1.33 27.12 -16.65
N GLU A 414 0.59 28.00 -15.99
CA GLU A 414 -0.87 27.91 -15.78
C GLU A 414 -1.67 27.89 -17.09
N GLU A 415 -2.38 26.78 -17.36
CA GLU A 415 -3.14 26.56 -18.61
C GLU A 415 -4.36 27.50 -18.74
N ASP A 416 -4.97 27.90 -17.62
CA ASP A 416 -6.14 28.79 -17.57
C ASP A 416 -5.77 30.28 -17.36
N GLY A 417 -4.49 30.55 -17.08
CA GLY A 417 -3.94 31.88 -16.84
C GLY A 417 -4.30 32.49 -15.48
N LYS A 418 -4.69 31.68 -14.49
CA LYS A 418 -4.95 32.09 -13.11
C LYS A 418 -4.06 31.31 -12.14
N ASP A 419 -3.86 31.89 -10.96
CA ASP A 419 -3.04 31.39 -9.86
C ASP A 419 -3.98 31.26 -8.64
N GLU A 420 -4.15 30.03 -8.15
CA GLU A 420 -4.95 29.68 -6.99
C GLU A 420 -4.23 29.98 -5.69
N PHE A 421 -4.98 30.49 -4.71
CA PHE A 421 -4.41 30.77 -3.41
C PHE A 421 -5.38 30.63 -2.24
N LEU A 422 -4.82 30.31 -1.08
CA LEU A 422 -5.53 30.22 0.19
C LEU A 422 -5.35 31.51 0.98
N VAL A 423 -6.45 32.09 1.47
CA VAL A 423 -6.42 33.33 2.25
C VAL A 423 -6.10 33.00 3.72
N LEU A 424 -5.07 33.62 4.26
CA LEU A 424 -4.67 33.43 5.66
C LEU A 424 -5.30 34.51 6.57
N SER A 425 -5.11 34.39 7.88
CA SER A 425 -5.82 35.23 8.88
C SER A 425 -5.56 36.74 8.79
N GLY A 426 -4.49 37.16 8.11
CA GLY A 426 -4.20 38.56 7.82
C GLY A 426 -4.86 39.12 6.56
N GLY A 427 -5.59 38.29 5.80
CA GLY A 427 -6.11 38.63 4.50
C GLY A 427 -7.46 39.36 4.56
N ASN A 428 -7.62 40.36 3.69
CA ASN A 428 -8.92 40.96 3.42
C ASN A 428 -9.64 40.19 2.30
N VAL A 429 -10.75 39.55 2.65
CA VAL A 429 -11.50 38.67 1.72
C VAL A 429 -12.25 39.46 0.65
N LEU A 430 -12.66 40.69 0.93
CA LEU A 430 -13.34 41.54 -0.06
C LEU A 430 -12.36 41.97 -1.16
N ASP A 431 -11.13 42.24 -0.77
CA ASP A 431 -10.01 42.52 -1.67
C ASP A 431 -9.68 41.24 -2.48
N ALA A 432 -9.60 40.08 -1.84
CA ALA A 432 -9.36 38.79 -2.51
C ALA A 432 -10.42 38.43 -3.56
N LYS A 433 -11.69 38.84 -3.39
CA LYS A 433 -12.77 38.57 -4.35
C LYS A 433 -12.94 39.65 -5.41
N GLY A 434 -12.48 40.88 -5.16
CA GLY A 434 -12.70 42.05 -6.02
C GLY A 434 -11.47 42.51 -6.80
N ASP A 435 -10.30 42.52 -6.16
CA ASP A 435 -8.99 42.79 -6.76
C ASP A 435 -7.95 41.88 -6.07
N PRO A 436 -7.81 40.61 -6.51
CA PRO A 436 -6.93 39.63 -5.88
C PRO A 436 -5.47 40.09 -5.72
N ALA A 437 -4.99 41.02 -6.57
CA ALA A 437 -3.65 41.58 -6.50
C ALA A 437 -3.43 42.54 -5.31
N SER A 438 -4.50 42.93 -4.61
CA SER A 438 -4.45 43.82 -3.44
C SER A 438 -4.30 43.10 -2.10
N VAL A 439 -4.37 41.76 -2.08
CA VAL A 439 -4.09 40.97 -0.88
C VAL A 439 -2.58 40.94 -0.61
N ALA A 440 -2.17 41.23 0.62
CA ALA A 440 -0.76 41.22 0.99
C ALA A 440 -0.15 39.82 0.78
N PRO A 441 1.07 39.71 0.21
CA PRO A 441 1.69 38.40 -0.08
C PRO A 441 1.86 37.49 1.15
N ASP A 442 2.05 38.05 2.34
CA ASP A 442 2.19 37.30 3.61
C ASP A 442 0.85 36.87 4.23
N ALA A 443 -0.26 37.31 3.63
CA ALA A 443 -1.62 36.95 4.01
C ALA A 443 -2.22 35.87 3.09
N VAL A 444 -1.38 35.24 2.27
CA VAL A 444 -1.78 34.25 1.27
C VAL A 444 -0.82 33.06 1.33
N LEU A 445 -1.33 31.86 1.07
CA LEU A 445 -0.54 30.69 0.71
C LEU A 445 -0.84 30.37 -0.76
N SER A 446 0.15 30.48 -1.63
CA SER A 446 -0.01 30.19 -3.06
C SER A 446 0.24 28.70 -3.37
N ASP A 447 -0.18 28.30 -4.56
CA ASP A 447 0.25 27.09 -5.26
C ASP A 447 1.78 26.86 -5.20
N ASP A 448 2.61 27.86 -5.52
CA ASP A 448 4.08 27.80 -5.47
C ASP A 448 4.59 27.38 -4.08
N ASP A 449 4.00 27.93 -3.01
CA ASP A 449 4.38 27.59 -1.63
C ASP A 449 4.00 26.15 -1.30
N LEU A 450 2.80 25.72 -1.71
CA LEU A 450 2.34 24.34 -1.54
C LEU A 450 3.18 23.36 -2.35
N THR A 451 3.46 23.64 -3.62
CA THR A 451 4.33 22.86 -4.51
C THR A 451 5.73 22.73 -3.91
N ARG A 452 6.33 23.83 -3.45
CA ARG A 452 7.64 23.82 -2.75
C ARG A 452 7.62 22.92 -1.51
N TRP A 453 6.56 22.98 -0.71
CA TRP A 453 6.39 22.11 0.45
C TRP A 453 6.29 20.63 0.04
N MET A 454 5.47 20.31 -0.96
CA MET A 454 5.31 18.95 -1.47
C MET A 454 6.60 18.40 -2.05
N GLU A 455 7.41 19.22 -2.73
CA GLU A 455 8.74 18.87 -3.22
C GLU A 455 9.68 18.47 -2.10
N ALA A 456 9.76 19.28 -1.05
CA ALA A 456 10.60 18.97 0.11
C ALA A 456 10.18 17.66 0.81
N ALA A 457 8.87 17.35 0.84
CA ALA A 457 8.38 16.07 1.34
C ALA A 457 8.76 14.90 0.41
N ALA A 458 8.62 15.08 -0.90
CA ALA A 458 8.97 14.07 -1.92
C ALA A 458 10.47 13.73 -1.90
N GLU A 459 11.34 14.73 -1.78
CA GLU A 459 12.79 14.52 -1.66
C GLU A 459 13.17 13.65 -0.44
N LYS A 460 12.41 13.77 0.65
CA LYS A 460 12.56 12.95 1.87
C LYS A 460 11.77 11.65 1.83
N ASN A 461 11.02 11.38 0.76
CA ASN A 461 10.10 10.25 0.64
C ASN A 461 9.09 10.18 1.80
N VAL A 462 8.56 11.34 2.20
CA VAL A 462 7.52 11.50 3.22
C VAL A 462 6.17 11.63 2.50
N ASN A 463 5.17 10.86 2.94
CA ASN A 463 3.84 10.93 2.36
C ASN A 463 3.09 12.16 2.88
N VAL A 464 2.26 12.77 2.03
CA VAL A 464 1.40 13.88 2.42
C VAL A 464 -0.04 13.57 2.06
N VAL A 465 -0.97 13.80 3.00
CA VAL A 465 -2.40 13.82 2.71
C VAL A 465 -2.87 15.26 2.88
N LEU A 466 -3.20 15.91 1.76
CA LEU A 466 -3.58 17.31 1.71
C LEU A 466 -5.10 17.42 1.49
N LEU A 467 -5.81 18.01 2.44
CA LEU A 467 -7.23 18.36 2.29
C LEU A 467 -7.39 19.88 2.25
N VAL A 468 -8.06 20.39 1.21
CA VAL A 468 -8.41 21.80 1.10
C VAL A 468 -9.94 21.92 1.05
N ASP A 469 -10.50 22.41 2.15
CA ASP A 469 -11.91 22.77 2.31
C ASP A 469 -12.10 24.28 2.09
N GLY A 470 -12.05 24.65 0.81
CA GLY A 470 -12.28 25.99 0.29
C GLY A 470 -12.76 25.90 -1.17
N CYS A 471 -13.25 27.02 -1.72
CA CYS A 471 -13.58 27.11 -3.14
C CYS A 471 -12.32 26.98 -4.02
N HIS A 472 -12.41 26.63 -5.30
CA HIS A 472 -11.24 26.61 -6.21
C HIS A 472 -10.09 25.67 -5.80
N GLY A 473 -10.37 24.55 -5.13
CA GLY A 473 -9.30 23.65 -4.67
C GLY A 473 -8.54 22.91 -5.79
N ALA A 474 -9.08 22.82 -7.01
CA ALA A 474 -8.58 21.88 -8.02
C ALA A 474 -7.27 22.30 -8.74
N GLY A 475 -6.80 23.54 -8.57
CA GLY A 475 -5.57 24.08 -9.19
C GLY A 475 -4.39 24.34 -8.25
N LEU A 476 -4.49 24.03 -6.95
CA LEU A 476 -3.47 24.43 -5.94
C LEU A 476 -2.11 23.69 -6.00
N LEU A 477 -1.89 22.79 -6.97
CA LEU A 477 -0.64 22.06 -7.16
C LEU A 477 -0.29 22.02 -8.64
N ASP A 478 0.86 22.58 -9.01
CA ASP A 478 1.30 22.77 -10.40
C ASP A 478 1.61 21.44 -11.10
N ARG A 479 1.76 20.35 -10.32
CA ARG A 479 2.02 19.01 -10.83
C ARG A 479 1.61 17.89 -9.87
N PRO A 480 1.39 16.66 -10.38
CA PRO A 480 1.17 15.51 -9.53
C PRO A 480 2.46 15.09 -8.79
N PHE A 481 2.27 14.54 -7.59
CA PHE A 481 3.32 13.94 -6.77
C PHE A 481 2.94 12.51 -6.41
N ALA A 482 3.88 11.57 -6.54
CA ALA A 482 3.63 10.16 -6.27
C ALA A 482 3.35 9.87 -4.78
N ASN A 483 3.82 10.74 -3.88
CA ASN A 483 3.72 10.63 -2.43
C ASN A 483 2.66 11.58 -1.83
N VAL A 484 1.84 12.25 -2.64
CA VAL A 484 0.80 13.18 -2.19
C VAL A 484 -0.58 12.63 -2.55
N SER A 485 -1.49 12.64 -1.57
CA SER A 485 -2.92 12.39 -1.75
C SER A 485 -3.66 13.69 -1.52
N PHE A 486 -4.17 14.30 -2.59
CA PHE A 486 -4.88 15.57 -2.53
C PHE A 486 -6.39 15.36 -2.54
N LEU A 487 -7.11 16.10 -1.69
CA LEU A 487 -8.57 16.19 -1.65
C LEU A 487 -8.99 17.67 -1.68
N GLY A 488 -9.61 18.10 -2.76
CA GLY A 488 -10.28 19.39 -2.85
C GLY A 488 -11.78 19.25 -2.53
N ALA A 489 -12.34 20.15 -1.73
CA ALA A 489 -13.75 20.07 -1.36
C ALA A 489 -14.72 20.32 -2.52
N SER A 490 -14.34 21.06 -3.54
CA SER A 490 -15.18 21.37 -4.70
C SER A 490 -14.38 21.48 -5.99
N ALA A 491 -15.08 21.42 -7.13
CA ALA A 491 -14.54 21.80 -8.42
C ALA A 491 -14.26 23.31 -8.47
N GLU A 492 -13.48 23.74 -9.47
CA GLU A 492 -13.02 25.13 -9.64
C GLU A 492 -14.15 26.17 -9.66
N ASP A 493 -15.32 25.86 -10.21
CA ASP A 493 -16.42 26.83 -10.33
C ASP A 493 -17.56 26.65 -9.30
N GLU A 494 -17.34 25.88 -8.25
CA GLU A 494 -18.36 25.53 -7.26
C GLU A 494 -18.17 26.25 -5.91
N LEU A 495 -19.29 26.69 -5.31
CA LEU A 495 -19.29 27.28 -3.98
C LEU A 495 -19.36 26.17 -2.92
N VAL A 496 -18.46 26.23 -1.95
CA VAL A 496 -18.54 25.40 -0.74
C VAL A 496 -19.45 26.07 0.28
N LEU A 497 -20.44 25.34 0.79
CA LEU A 497 -21.40 25.81 1.81
C LEU A 497 -21.09 25.24 3.19
N GLU A 498 -21.43 25.98 4.24
CA GLU A 498 -21.34 25.47 5.63
C GLU A 498 -22.63 24.78 6.07
N TYR A 499 -22.51 23.54 6.52
CA TYR A 499 -23.62 22.70 6.98
C TYR A 499 -23.62 22.60 8.49
N THR A 500 -24.80 22.37 9.08
CA THR A 500 -24.90 22.14 10.52
C THR A 500 -24.77 20.66 10.82
N VAL A 501 -23.68 20.27 11.49
CA VAL A 501 -23.42 18.91 11.97
C VAL A 501 -23.29 18.96 13.49
N GLU A 502 -24.08 18.15 14.19
CA GLU A 502 -24.13 18.12 15.67
C GLU A 502 -24.32 19.51 16.33
N GLY A 503 -25.07 20.40 15.66
CA GLY A 503 -25.36 21.75 16.14
C GLY A 503 -24.26 22.79 15.93
N ARG A 504 -23.17 22.44 15.21
CA ARG A 504 -22.10 23.37 14.81
C ARG A 504 -21.99 23.47 13.30
N LYS A 505 -21.49 24.60 12.80
CA LYS A 505 -21.21 24.80 11.37
C LYS A 505 -19.92 24.09 10.98
N HIS A 506 -19.90 23.47 9.81
CA HIS A 506 -18.81 22.64 9.30
C HIS A 506 -18.83 22.58 7.76
N GLY A 507 -17.67 22.39 7.14
CA GLY A 507 -17.52 21.94 5.77
C GLY A 507 -17.74 20.43 5.63
N LEU A 508 -18.48 20.01 4.61
CA LEU A 508 -18.81 18.58 4.41
C LEU A 508 -17.55 17.74 4.13
N ALA A 509 -16.58 18.28 3.40
CA ALA A 509 -15.36 17.56 3.04
C ALA A 509 -14.51 17.29 4.29
N SER A 510 -14.33 18.28 5.16
CA SER A 510 -13.60 18.13 6.43
C SER A 510 -14.24 17.11 7.37
N VAL A 511 -15.56 17.16 7.52
CA VAL A 511 -16.29 16.19 8.35
C VAL A 511 -16.23 14.79 7.75
N ALA A 512 -16.46 14.65 6.44
CA ALA A 512 -16.37 13.35 5.76
C ALA A 512 -14.95 12.77 5.85
N PHE A 513 -13.92 13.60 5.69
CA PHE A 513 -12.53 13.17 5.87
C PHE A 513 -12.27 12.69 7.29
N ALA A 514 -12.64 13.47 8.30
CA ALA A 514 -12.44 13.12 9.71
C ALA A 514 -13.13 11.80 10.10
N TYR A 515 -14.38 11.58 9.65
CA TYR A 515 -15.06 10.30 9.84
C TYR A 515 -14.40 9.18 9.05
N GLY A 516 -14.02 9.42 7.79
CA GLY A 516 -13.36 8.44 6.94
C GLY A 516 -12.09 7.89 7.61
N ILE A 517 -11.19 8.79 8.03
CA ILE A 517 -9.96 8.42 8.74
C ILE A 517 -10.22 7.87 10.15
N GLY A 518 -11.37 8.17 10.75
CA GLY A 518 -11.85 7.55 11.98
C GLY A 518 -12.27 6.09 11.84
N GLY A 519 -12.22 5.53 10.62
CA GLY A 519 -12.48 4.12 10.32
C GLY A 519 -13.79 3.87 9.57
N TYR A 520 -14.59 4.90 9.26
CA TYR A 520 -15.83 4.72 8.49
C TYR A 520 -15.58 4.46 6.99
N ALA A 521 -14.37 4.77 6.51
CA ALA A 521 -13.97 4.51 5.13
C ALA A 521 -13.33 3.13 4.92
N ASP A 522 -12.99 2.41 5.99
CA ASP A 522 -12.46 1.03 5.92
C ASP A 522 -13.59 0.05 5.57
N TYR A 523 -13.85 -0.08 4.27
CA TYR A 523 -14.96 -0.88 3.77
C TYR A 523 -14.65 -2.38 3.80
N ASN A 524 -13.38 -2.76 3.79
CA ASN A 524 -12.94 -4.14 3.78
C ASN A 524 -12.62 -4.70 5.18
N SER A 525 -12.56 -3.82 6.20
CA SER A 525 -12.25 -4.13 7.59
C SER A 525 -10.89 -4.81 7.81
N ASP A 526 -9.90 -4.48 7.01
CA ASP A 526 -8.53 -5.04 7.12
C ASP A 526 -7.65 -4.28 8.13
N GLY A 527 -8.17 -3.19 8.70
CA GLY A 527 -7.46 -2.36 9.68
C GLY A 527 -6.48 -1.38 9.04
N TYR A 528 -6.52 -1.21 7.73
CA TYR A 528 -5.85 -0.16 6.98
C TYR A 528 -6.91 0.67 6.25
N LEU A 529 -6.61 1.95 6.07
CA LEU A 529 -7.39 2.83 5.24
C LEU A 529 -6.56 3.20 4.02
N THR A 530 -7.04 2.83 2.85
CA THR A 530 -6.37 3.17 1.60
C THR A 530 -6.81 4.52 1.05
N GLN A 531 -6.02 5.06 0.12
CA GLN A 531 -6.35 6.29 -0.60
C GLN A 531 -7.70 6.17 -1.31
N ARG A 532 -7.92 5.06 -2.00
CA ARG A 532 -9.15 4.81 -2.75
C ARG A 532 -10.37 4.72 -1.85
N GLU A 533 -10.25 4.04 -0.73
CA GLU A 533 -11.32 3.92 0.26
C GLU A 533 -11.72 5.29 0.84
N LEU A 534 -10.72 6.08 1.24
CA LEU A 534 -10.92 7.41 1.77
C LEU A 534 -11.56 8.33 0.72
N PHE A 535 -11.05 8.33 -0.50
CA PHE A 535 -11.59 9.16 -1.59
C PHE A 535 -13.03 8.78 -1.92
N ALA A 536 -13.31 7.48 -2.05
CA ALA A 536 -14.66 6.99 -2.31
C ALA A 536 -15.64 7.33 -1.17
N TYR A 537 -15.19 7.24 0.08
CA TYR A 537 -15.99 7.65 1.23
C TYR A 537 -16.30 9.14 1.21
N VAL A 538 -15.28 9.99 1.07
CA VAL A 538 -15.46 11.46 1.03
C VAL A 538 -16.37 11.86 -0.13
N ALA A 539 -16.13 11.34 -1.34
CA ALA A 539 -16.96 11.59 -2.50
C ALA A 539 -18.43 11.26 -2.25
N ARG A 540 -18.69 10.06 -1.72
CA ARG A 540 -20.06 9.61 -1.44
C ARG A 540 -20.75 10.48 -0.40
N GLN A 541 -20.07 10.85 0.68
CA GLN A 541 -20.68 11.67 1.74
C GLN A 541 -20.97 13.08 1.24
N VAL A 542 -20.03 13.72 0.54
CA VAL A 542 -20.19 15.07 0.02
C VAL A 542 -21.31 15.12 -1.03
N LEU A 543 -21.31 14.20 -2.02
CA LEU A 543 -22.33 14.16 -3.07
C LEU A 543 -23.74 13.91 -2.52
N ASN A 544 -23.86 13.01 -1.54
CA ASN A 544 -25.16 12.70 -0.92
C ASN A 544 -25.70 13.88 -0.10
N ALA A 545 -24.85 14.51 0.72
CA ALA A 545 -25.27 15.59 1.61
C ALA A 545 -25.49 16.92 0.87
N ALA A 546 -24.69 17.20 -0.16
CA ALA A 546 -24.81 18.42 -0.95
C ALA A 546 -25.83 18.32 -2.10
N GLY A 547 -26.45 17.16 -2.31
CA GLY A 547 -27.42 16.97 -3.40
C GLY A 547 -26.84 17.27 -4.79
N LEU A 548 -25.56 16.96 -5.00
CA LEU A 548 -24.78 17.24 -6.22
C LEU A 548 -24.46 18.73 -6.48
N GLU A 549 -24.66 19.61 -5.48
CA GLU A 549 -24.22 21.02 -5.57
C GLU A 549 -22.71 21.20 -5.30
N GLN A 550 -22.02 20.15 -4.84
CA GLN A 550 -20.60 20.15 -4.51
C GLN A 550 -19.93 18.86 -4.97
N THR A 551 -18.85 18.98 -5.75
CA THR A 551 -18.11 17.87 -6.36
C THR A 551 -16.66 17.86 -5.87
N PRO A 552 -16.28 16.95 -4.96
CA PRO A 552 -14.91 16.90 -4.47
C PRO A 552 -13.94 16.44 -5.57
N GLN A 553 -12.72 16.95 -5.51
CA GLN A 553 -11.62 16.67 -6.45
C GLN A 553 -10.52 15.87 -5.77
N PHE A 554 -9.84 15.02 -6.55
CA PHE A 554 -8.83 14.10 -6.01
C PHE A 554 -7.60 14.05 -6.92
N LEU A 555 -6.40 14.11 -6.32
CA LEU A 555 -5.14 13.81 -7.01
C LEU A 555 -4.38 12.70 -6.26
N PRO A 556 -3.93 11.63 -6.96
CA PRO A 556 -4.29 11.31 -8.34
C PRO A 556 -5.81 11.07 -8.48
N ALA A 557 -6.32 11.23 -9.70
CA ALA A 557 -7.74 10.99 -9.98
C ALA A 557 -8.13 9.55 -9.61
N LEU A 558 -9.38 9.35 -9.20
CA LEU A 558 -9.98 8.03 -8.95
C LEU A 558 -9.96 7.20 -10.25
N GLY A 559 -8.88 6.46 -10.49
CA GLY A 559 -8.66 5.62 -11.66
C GLY A 559 -8.55 4.14 -11.31
N ILE A 560 -8.92 3.27 -12.26
CA ILE A 560 -8.94 1.81 -12.09
C ILE A 560 -7.52 1.21 -12.11
N ASP A 561 -6.55 1.92 -12.71
CA ASP A 561 -5.18 1.44 -12.96
C ASP A 561 -4.11 1.97 -11.99
N ALA A 562 -4.48 2.85 -11.05
CA ALA A 562 -3.56 3.34 -10.02
C ALA A 562 -3.50 2.34 -8.86
N GLY A 563 -2.29 1.90 -8.48
CA GLY A 563 -2.11 0.99 -7.34
C GLY A 563 -2.69 1.57 -6.05
N ASP A 564 -3.30 0.71 -5.23
CA ASP A 564 -3.98 1.14 -4.00
C ASP A 564 -2.96 1.51 -2.91
N MET A 565 -2.81 2.80 -2.62
CA MET A 565 -1.85 3.28 -1.62
C MET A 565 -2.45 3.17 -0.20
N PRO A 566 -1.85 2.40 0.71
CA PRO A 566 -2.25 2.42 2.12
C PRO A 566 -1.85 3.76 2.75
N LEU A 567 -2.82 4.52 3.28
CA LEU A 567 -2.58 5.83 3.89
C LEU A 567 -2.45 5.75 5.40
N PHE A 568 -3.38 5.06 6.06
CA PHE A 568 -3.43 5.00 7.51
C PHE A 568 -3.56 3.56 7.98
N ARG A 569 -2.91 3.25 9.10
CA ARG A 569 -3.25 2.04 9.87
C ARG A 569 -4.25 2.43 10.94
N LEU A 570 -5.40 1.79 10.93
CA LEU A 570 -6.42 2.01 11.94
C LEU A 570 -6.09 1.24 13.22
N ALA A 571 -6.46 1.80 14.36
CA ALA A 571 -6.37 1.08 15.63
C ALA A 571 -7.37 -0.09 15.63
N ALA A 572 -6.90 -1.30 15.98
CA ALA A 572 -7.74 -2.48 16.06
C ALA A 572 -8.84 -2.36 17.13
N PRO A 573 -10.03 -2.92 16.88
CA PRO A 573 -11.00 -2.37 15.95
C PRO A 573 -11.76 -1.18 16.59
N ALA A 574 -11.89 -0.08 15.85
CA ALA A 574 -12.93 0.93 16.07
C ALA A 574 -14.36 0.40 15.76
N ALA A 575 -14.53 -0.92 15.56
CA ALA A 575 -15.79 -1.60 15.28
C ALA A 575 -16.87 -1.46 16.38
N ALA A 576 -16.52 -0.96 17.57
CA ALA A 576 -17.50 -0.72 18.63
C ALA A 576 -18.28 0.60 18.50
N LYS A 577 -17.93 1.50 17.57
CA LYS A 577 -18.64 2.79 17.41
C LYS A 577 -19.78 2.77 16.40
N ALA A 578 -19.88 1.74 15.55
CA ALA A 578 -20.91 1.65 14.53
C ALA A 578 -22.34 1.44 15.09
N GLU A 579 -22.50 0.88 16.30
CA GLU A 579 -23.82 0.74 16.95
C GLU A 579 -24.28 1.99 17.73
N ALA A 580 -23.40 2.96 18.00
CA ALA A 580 -23.75 4.15 18.79
C ALA A 580 -24.20 5.35 17.94
N ALA A 581 -23.95 5.35 16.63
CA ALA A 581 -24.23 6.49 15.73
C ALA A 581 -25.30 6.21 14.66
N SER A 582 -26.13 5.17 14.82
CA SER A 582 -27.36 5.02 14.02
C SER A 582 -28.42 6.08 14.35
N GLY A 583 -28.09 7.05 15.21
CA GLY A 583 -28.80 8.31 15.34
C GLY A 583 -28.50 9.18 14.14
N THR A 584 -29.28 9.02 13.08
CA THR A 584 -29.35 9.91 11.93
C THR A 584 -29.60 11.35 12.39
N THR A 585 -28.58 12.18 12.44
CA THR A 585 -28.75 13.62 12.22
C THR A 585 -28.41 13.89 10.77
N GLU A 586 -29.43 13.94 9.91
CA GLU A 586 -29.26 14.49 8.56
C GLU A 586 -28.65 15.89 8.69
N PRO A 587 -27.56 16.20 7.98
CA PRO A 587 -27.03 17.55 7.94
C PRO A 587 -28.10 18.47 7.36
N THR A 588 -28.54 19.46 8.15
CA THR A 588 -29.49 20.49 7.68
C THR A 588 -28.72 21.69 7.17
N ARG A 589 -29.06 22.12 5.95
CA ARG A 589 -28.49 23.29 5.25
C ARG A 589 -28.66 24.58 6.07
#